data_AF-A0A3M0NLW2-F1
#
_entry.id   AF-A0A3M0NLW2-F1
#
_cell.length_a   1.000
_cell.length_b   1.000
_cell.length_c   1.000
_cell.angle_alpha   90.00
_cell.angle_beta   90.00
_cell.angle_gamma   90.00
#
_symmetry.space_group_name_H-M   'P 1'
#
loop_
_entity.id
_entity.type
_entity.pdbx_description
1 polymer ?
#
loop_
_entity_poly.entity_id
_entity_poly.type
_entity_poly.pdbx_seq_one_letter_code
_entity_poly.pdbx_strand_id
1 'polypeptide(L)' 'MLDYFKEMSRGFYNDGFYTKADIASFVELTLLTSSDYKEITGDDYVAQTN' A
#
# COMPACT_ATOMS: atom_id res chain seq x y z
N MET A 1 8.59 12.41 -5.21
CA MET A 1 7.42 12.04 -6.03
C MET A 1 6.78 10.75 -5.49
N LEU A 2 7.57 9.71 -5.20
CA LEU A 2 7.09 8.48 -4.53
C LEU A 2 6.50 8.73 -3.12
N ASP A 3 7.12 9.61 -2.31
CA ASP A 3 6.60 9.92 -0.96
C ASP A 3 5.20 10.54 -0.95
N TYR A 4 4.84 11.31 -1.99
CA TYR A 4 3.50 11.90 -2.09
C TYR A 4 2.43 10.83 -2.33
N PHE A 5 2.75 9.84 -3.18
CA PHE A 5 1.83 8.74 -3.47
C PHE A 5 1.60 7.87 -2.22
N LYS A 6 2.64 7.66 -1.42
CA LYS A 6 2.54 6.97 -0.12
C LYS A 6 1.59 7.68 0.84
N GLU A 7 1.79 8.98 1.09
CA GLU A 7 0.94 9.73 2.03
C GLU A 7 -0.52 9.82 1.54
N MET A 8 -0.73 9.96 0.23
CA MET A 8 -2.06 9.91 -0.38
C MET A 8 -2.71 8.53 -0.15
N SER A 9 -1.98 7.45 -0.41
CA SER A 9 -2.47 6.07 -0.22
C SER A 9 -2.79 5.78 1.24
N ARG A 10 -1.96 6.27 2.18
CA ARG A 10 -2.21 6.20 3.61
C ARG A 10 -3.51 6.93 3.99
N GLY A 11 -3.71 8.14 3.48
CA GLY A 11 -4.94 8.91 3.70
C GLY A 11 -6.18 8.14 3.26
N PHE A 12 -6.20 7.67 2.01
CA PHE A 12 -7.32 6.87 1.49
C PHE A 12 -7.54 5.55 2.22
N TYR A 13 -6.47 4.90 2.70
CA TYR A 13 -6.59 3.70 3.53
C TYR A 13 -7.25 4.01 4.88
N ASN A 14 -6.78 5.06 5.57
CA ASN A 14 -7.32 5.47 6.87
C ASN A 14 -8.79 5.91 6.80
N ASP A 15 -9.17 6.54 5.69
CA ASP A 15 -10.55 6.95 5.42
C ASP A 15 -11.45 5.79 4.94
N GLY A 16 -10.87 4.60 4.74
CA GLY A 16 -11.59 3.37 4.34
C GLY A 16 -11.89 3.27 2.84
N PHE A 17 -11.32 4.14 2.01
CA PHE A 17 -11.44 4.04 0.55
C PHE A 17 -10.55 2.95 -0.03
N TYR A 18 -9.38 2.71 0.57
CA TYR A 18 -8.49 1.63 0.18
C TYR A 18 -8.49 0.51 1.21
N THR A 19 -8.48 -0.71 0.69
CA THR A 19 -8.32 -1.95 1.45
C THR A 19 -6.87 -2.40 1.43
N LYS A 20 -6.54 -3.43 2.22
CA LYS A 20 -5.21 -4.07 2.18
C LYS A 20 -4.90 -4.64 0.79
N ALA A 21 -5.90 -5.07 0.03
CA ALA A 21 -5.70 -5.58 -1.33
C ALA A 21 -5.30 -4.45 -2.29
N ASP A 22 -5.92 -3.28 -2.18
CA ASP A 22 -5.58 -2.12 -3.01
C ASP A 22 -4.12 -1.68 -2.77
N ILE A 23 -3.70 -1.60 -1.50
CA ILE A 23 -2.32 -1.27 -1.14
C ILE A 23 -1.34 -2.36 -1.64
N ALA A 24 -1.73 -3.65 -1.60
CA ALA A 24 -0.91 -4.73 -2.13
C ALA A 24 -0.70 -4.58 -3.66
N SER A 25 -1.75 -4.27 -4.42
CA SER A 25 -1.64 -4.02 -5.86
C SER A 25 -0.71 -2.84 -6.17
N PHE A 26 -0.63 -1.82 -5.32
CA PHE A 26 0.33 -0.72 -5.51
C PHE A 26 1.78 -1.17 -5.30
N VAL A 27 2.04 -2.17 -4.45
CA VAL A 27 3.36 -2.79 -4.33
C VAL A 27 3.69 -3.59 -5.59
N GLU A 28 2.74 -4.37 -6.10
CA GLU A 28 2.90 -5.16 -7.34
C GLU A 28 3.19 -4.27 -8.56
N LEU A 29 2.55 -3.10 -8.63
CA LEU A 29 2.75 -2.10 -9.66
C LEU A 29 4.01 -1.23 -9.44
N THR A 30 4.83 -1.56 -8.44
CA THR A 30 6.05 -0.83 -8.05
C THR A 30 5.85 0.65 -7.70
N LEU A 31 4.61 1.03 -7.36
CA LEU A 31 4.23 2.37 -6.89
C LEU A 31 4.51 2.54 -5.39
N LEU A 32 4.49 1.43 -4.65
CA LEU A 32 4.87 1.34 -3.24
C LEU A 32 5.89 0.21 -3.04
N THR A 33 6.60 0.24 -1.91
CA THR A 33 7.44 -0.86 -1.46
C THR A 33 6.73 -1.76 -0.45
N SER A 34 7.26 -2.96 -0.22
CA SER A 34 6.78 -3.83 0.87
C SER A 34 6.86 -3.18 2.24
N SER A 35 7.84 -2.29 2.47
CA SER A 35 7.93 -1.48 3.69
C SER A 35 6.79 -0.48 3.80
N ASP A 36 6.43 0.20 2.70
CA ASP A 36 5.32 1.15 2.70
C ASP A 36 3.98 0.47 2.98
N TYR A 37 3.78 -0.74 2.43
CA TYR A 37 2.62 -1.56 2.75
C TYR A 37 2.48 -1.80 4.26
N LYS A 38 3.57 -2.17 4.92
CA LYS A 38 3.58 -2.39 6.37
C LYS A 38 3.29 -1.13 7.15
N GLU A 39 3.85 0.00 6.71
CA GLU A 39 3.58 1.29 7.34
C GLU A 39 2.15 1.80 7.15
N ILE A 40 1.45 1.41 6.08
CA ILE A 40 0.08 1.82 5.81
C ILE A 40 -0.91 0.87 6.49
N THR A 41 -0.70 -0.43 6.39
CA THR A 41 -1.68 -1.46 6.76
C THR A 41 -1.44 -2.10 8.13
N GLY A 42 -0.22 -1.97 8.66
CA GLY A 42 0.25 -2.66 9.87
C GLY A 42 0.70 -4.11 9.65
N ASP A 43 0.50 -4.68 8.46
CA ASP A 43 0.79 -6.09 8.17
C ASP A 43 2.03 -6.25 7.29
N ASP A 44 2.68 -7.41 7.36
CA ASP A 44 3.75 -7.75 6.43
C ASP A 44 3.16 -8.04 5.04
N TYR A 45 3.78 -7.46 4.00
CA TYR A 45 3.39 -7.72 2.62
C TYR A 45 3.69 -9.17 2.23
N VAL A 46 2.66 -9.89 1.77
CA VAL A 46 2.78 -11.23 1.20
C VAL A 46 2.43 -11.12 -0.29
N ALA A 47 3.43 -11.35 -1.15
CA ALA A 47 3.21 -11.37 -2.59
C ALA A 47 2.19 -12.45 -2.95
N GLN A 48 1.14 -12.08 -3.68
CA GLN A 48 0.18 -13.04 -4.17
C GLN A 48 0.77 -13.73 -5.41
N THR A 49 1.19 -14.98 -5.26
CA THR A 49 1.51 -15.84 -6.41
C THR A 49 0.19 -16.33 -6.99
N ASN A 50 -0.28 -15.66 -8.05
CA ASN A 50 -1.25 -16.26 -8.98
C ASN A 50 -0.57 -17.28 -9.88
#